data_AF-A0A2X2C2W8-F1
#
_entry.id   AF-A0A2X2C2W8-F1
#
_cell.length_a   1.000
_cell.length_b   1.000
_cell.length_c   1.000
_cell.angle_alpha   90.00
_cell.angle_beta   90.00
_cell.angle_gamma   90.00
#
_symmetry.space_group_name_H-M   'P 1'
#
loop_
_entity.id
_entity.type
_entity.pdbx_description
1 polymer ?
#
loop_
_entity_poly.entity_id
_entity_poly.type
_entity_poly.pdbx_seq_one_letter_code
_entity_poly.pdbx_strand_id
1 'polypeptide(L)'
;MGGASIFRLKKDDPNVGVIIETLTEHGHRFCMAQNFLPEIVDGDKRILVVDGEPVPYCLARIPAKGETRGNLAAGGRGEARPLTESDWAIARQVAPILKQKGLIFVGLDVIGDRLTEINVTSPTCAREIEAAYPEVSITGMLMDAIEARLNKKN
;
A
#
# COMPACT_ATOMS: atom_id res chain seq x y z
N MET A 1 -9.55 9.49 2.34
CA MET A 1 -8.51 9.32 3.38
C MET A 1 -8.36 7.83 3.63
N GLY A 2 -7.15 7.30 3.86
CA GLY A 2 -6.94 5.85 4.02
C GLY A 2 -7.70 5.27 5.22
N GLY A 3 -8.25 4.06 5.09
CA GLY A 3 -8.94 3.36 6.18
C GLY A 3 -10.36 3.87 6.51
N ALA A 4 -11.02 4.56 5.59
CA ALA A 4 -12.43 4.93 5.73
C ALA A 4 -13.36 3.72 5.51
N SER A 5 -14.36 3.56 6.38
CA SER A 5 -15.40 2.52 6.28
C SER A 5 -14.86 1.09 6.14
N ILE A 6 -13.75 0.76 6.82
CA ILE A 6 -13.24 -0.61 6.91
C ILE A 6 -13.88 -1.28 8.13
N PHE A 7 -14.63 -2.35 7.89
CA PHE A 7 -15.25 -3.17 8.93
C PHE A 7 -14.62 -4.57 8.92
N ARG A 8 -14.39 -5.13 10.11
CA ARG A 8 -13.98 -6.53 10.27
C ARG A 8 -15.16 -7.33 10.79
N LEU A 9 -15.77 -8.11 9.90
CA LEU A 9 -16.82 -9.06 10.27
C LEU A 9 -16.18 -10.32 10.87
N LYS A 10 -16.55 -10.66 12.10
CA LYS A 10 -16.16 -11.93 12.73
C LYS A 10 -17.24 -12.99 12.50
N LYS A 11 -16.91 -14.23 12.83
CA LYS A 11 -17.92 -15.28 12.92
C LYS A 11 -19.00 -14.85 13.90
N ASP A 12 -20.26 -14.99 13.49
CA ASP A 12 -21.44 -14.66 14.29
C ASP A 12 -21.58 -13.17 14.67
N ASP A 13 -21.01 -12.26 13.87
CA ASP A 13 -21.17 -10.81 14.07
C ASP A 13 -22.63 -10.40 13.82
N PRO A 14 -23.34 -9.82 14.81
CA PRO A 14 -24.74 -9.46 14.66
C PRO A 14 -24.97 -8.32 13.66
N ASN A 15 -23.91 -7.61 13.26
CA ASN A 15 -24.01 -6.42 12.40
C ASN A 15 -23.76 -6.69 10.92
N VAL A 16 -23.63 -7.95 10.49
CA VAL A 16 -23.35 -8.29 9.08
C VAL A 16 -24.34 -7.62 8.13
N GLY A 17 -25.64 -7.72 8.41
CA GLY A 17 -26.70 -7.13 7.57
C GLY A 17 -26.55 -5.61 7.43
N VAL A 18 -26.53 -4.89 8.56
CA VAL A 18 -26.46 -3.43 8.56
C VAL A 18 -25.15 -2.89 7.97
N ILE A 19 -24.03 -3.60 8.15
CA ILE A 19 -22.74 -3.22 7.53
C ILE A 19 -22.81 -3.34 6.02
N ILE A 20 -23.36 -4.43 5.49
CA ILE A 20 -23.52 -4.61 4.03
C ILE A 20 -24.45 -3.53 3.46
N GLU A 21 -25.59 -3.28 4.10
CA GLU A 21 -26.53 -2.24 3.69
C GLU A 21 -25.88 -0.84 3.70
N THR A 22 -25.11 -0.54 4.74
CA THR A 22 -24.42 0.75 4.87
C THR A 22 -23.34 0.92 3.80
N LEU A 23 -22.48 -0.10 3.59
CA LEU A 23 -21.39 -0.03 2.60
C LEU A 23 -21.89 0.01 1.16
N THR A 24 -22.99 -0.68 0.88
CA THR A 24 -23.57 -0.76 -0.47
C THR A 24 -24.63 0.30 -0.72
N GLU A 25 -24.91 1.20 0.22
CA GLU A 25 -26.04 2.14 0.13
C GLU A 25 -27.33 1.40 -0.27
N HIS A 26 -27.72 0.40 0.52
CA HIS A 26 -28.85 -0.50 0.25
C HIS A 26 -28.82 -1.17 -1.15
N GLY A 27 -27.64 -1.54 -1.63
CA GLY A 27 -27.44 -2.20 -2.93
C GLY A 27 -27.26 -1.27 -4.13
N HIS A 28 -27.21 0.06 -3.92
CA HIS A 28 -26.99 1.04 -4.98
C HIS A 28 -25.51 1.33 -5.28
N ARG A 29 -24.59 0.85 -4.45
CA ARG A 29 -23.13 0.96 -4.62
C ARG A 29 -22.44 -0.38 -4.48
N PHE A 30 -21.35 -0.55 -5.22
CA PHE A 30 -20.45 -1.67 -5.02
C PHE A 30 -19.66 -1.51 -3.71
N CYS A 31 -19.40 -2.63 -3.05
CA CYS A 31 -18.42 -2.73 -1.97
C CYS A 31 -17.39 -3.82 -2.32
N MET A 32 -16.28 -3.84 -1.59
CA MET A 32 -15.26 -4.87 -1.69
C MET A 32 -15.23 -5.67 -0.39
N ALA A 33 -15.15 -7.00 -0.49
CA ALA A 33 -14.93 -7.88 0.64
C ALA A 33 -13.68 -8.72 0.38
N GLN A 34 -12.86 -8.89 1.41
CA GLN A 34 -11.65 -9.71 1.40
C GLN A 34 -11.62 -10.53 2.68
N ASN A 35 -10.97 -11.71 2.65
CA ASN A 35 -10.69 -12.44 3.87
C ASN A 35 -9.76 -11.63 4.79
N PHE A 36 -9.97 -11.72 6.10
CA PHE A 36 -9.09 -11.06 7.07
C PHE A 36 -7.70 -11.71 7.06
N LEU A 37 -6.65 -10.87 6.99
CA LEU A 37 -5.25 -11.29 7.04
C LEU A 37 -4.69 -11.05 8.45
N PRO A 38 -4.46 -12.08 9.26
CA PRO A 38 -3.97 -11.92 10.64
C PRO A 38 -2.59 -11.27 10.73
N GLU A 39 -1.77 -11.37 9.67
CA GLU A 39 -0.43 -10.78 9.55
C GLU A 39 -0.43 -9.25 9.60
N ILE A 40 -1.61 -8.60 9.56
CA ILE A 40 -1.74 -7.14 9.76
C ILE A 40 -1.13 -6.66 11.09
N VAL A 41 -1.01 -7.55 12.08
CA VAL A 41 -0.32 -7.26 13.35
C VAL A 41 1.16 -6.91 13.16
N ASP A 42 1.80 -7.43 12.11
CA ASP A 42 3.19 -7.15 11.76
C ASP A 42 3.34 -5.91 10.87
N GLY A 43 2.21 -5.36 10.42
CA GLY A 43 2.08 -4.12 9.70
C GLY A 43 1.63 -4.29 8.24
N ASP A 44 0.90 -3.29 7.77
CA ASP A 44 0.58 -3.10 6.35
C ASP A 44 1.74 -2.37 5.67
N LYS A 45 2.54 -3.11 4.89
CA LYS A 45 3.75 -2.62 4.23
C LYS A 45 3.40 -1.77 3.02
N ARG A 46 3.88 -0.52 3.03
CA ARG A 46 3.92 0.37 1.87
C ARG A 46 5.22 0.17 1.10
N ILE A 47 5.15 -0.49 -0.04
CA ILE A 47 6.27 -0.65 -0.98
C ILE A 47 6.12 0.41 -2.07
N LEU A 48 7.16 1.20 -2.32
CA LEU A 48 7.15 2.18 -3.40
C LEU A 48 7.79 1.56 -4.65
N VAL A 49 7.20 1.84 -5.82
CA VAL A 49 7.72 1.43 -7.12
C VAL A 49 7.87 2.68 -7.99
N VAL A 50 9.07 2.87 -8.52
CA VAL A 50 9.46 4.01 -9.34
C VAL A 50 9.77 3.53 -10.75
N ASP A 51 8.92 3.89 -11.72
CA ASP A 51 9.01 3.50 -13.12
C ASP A 51 9.24 2.00 -13.36
N GLY A 52 8.58 1.17 -12.56
CA GLY A 52 8.73 -0.29 -12.60
C GLY A 52 9.90 -0.84 -11.77
N GLU A 53 10.66 0.00 -11.07
CA GLU A 53 11.71 -0.44 -10.16
C GLU A 53 11.23 -0.35 -8.70
N PRO A 54 11.11 -1.47 -7.97
CA PRO A 54 10.77 -1.42 -6.55
C PRO A 54 11.89 -0.77 -5.73
N VAL A 55 11.54 0.16 -4.84
CA VAL A 55 12.44 0.71 -3.83
C VAL A 55 12.80 -0.42 -2.85
N PRO A 56 14.09 -0.62 -2.49
CA PRO A 56 14.54 -1.78 -1.70
C PRO A 56 14.09 -1.77 -0.24
N TYR A 57 13.41 -0.71 0.20
CA TYR A 57 12.86 -0.54 1.53
C TYR A 57 11.37 -0.19 1.45
N CYS A 58 10.63 -0.58 2.48
CA CYS A 58 9.21 -0.27 2.65
C CYS A 58 8.96 0.39 4.01
N LEU A 59 7.74 0.91 4.20
CA LEU A 59 7.27 1.32 5.52
C LEU A 59 6.16 0.36 5.98
N ALA A 60 6.44 -0.47 6.99
CA ALA A 60 5.43 -1.27 7.67
C ALA A 60 4.59 -0.36 8.58
N ARG A 61 3.28 -0.29 8.34
CA ARG A 61 2.36 0.55 9.11
C ARG A 61 1.58 -0.33 10.08
N ILE A 62 1.99 -0.32 11.34
CA ILE A 62 1.52 -1.23 12.38
C ILE A 62 0.32 -0.60 13.09
N PRO A 63 -0.85 -1.29 13.17
CA PRO A 63 -2.02 -0.78 13.86
C PRO A 63 -1.75 -0.45 15.33
N ALA A 64 -2.44 0.56 15.85
CA ALA A 64 -2.46 0.82 17.28
C ALA A 64 -3.19 -0.32 18.03
N LYS A 65 -2.90 -0.48 19.33
CA LYS A 65 -3.57 -1.51 20.16
C LYS A 65 -5.08 -1.30 20.14
N GLY A 66 -5.81 -2.32 19.68
CA GLY A 66 -7.28 -2.30 19.59
C GLY A 66 -7.84 -1.71 18.28
N GLU A 67 -6.97 -1.21 17.39
CA GLU A 67 -7.35 -0.73 16.05
C GLU A 67 -7.05 -1.82 15.01
N THR A 68 -7.92 -1.94 14.00
CA THR A 68 -7.74 -2.94 12.92
C THR A 68 -7.01 -2.34 11.73
N ARG A 69 -6.95 -1.01 11.62
CA ARG A 69 -6.35 -0.28 10.52
C ARG A 69 -4.88 0.03 10.79
N GLY A 70 -4.01 -0.28 9.83
CA GLY A 70 -2.59 0.02 9.91
C GLY A 70 -2.22 1.45 9.51
N ASN A 71 -3.09 2.18 8.80
CA ASN A 71 -2.74 3.47 8.20
C ASN A 71 -2.23 4.49 9.24
N LEU A 72 -1.16 5.23 8.88
CA LEU A 72 -0.59 6.29 9.72
C LEU A 72 -1.63 7.35 10.11
N ALA A 73 -2.56 7.68 9.20
CA ALA A 73 -3.65 8.62 9.44
C ALA A 73 -4.62 8.17 10.55
N ALA A 74 -4.67 6.87 10.86
CA ALA A 74 -5.47 6.29 11.94
C ALA A 74 -4.65 6.07 13.23
N GLY A 75 -3.44 6.64 13.33
CA GLY A 75 -2.57 6.51 14.51
C GLY A 75 -1.66 5.28 14.50
N GLY A 76 -1.51 4.61 13.36
CA GLY A 76 -0.54 3.51 13.19
C GLY A 76 0.91 3.99 13.32
N ARG A 77 1.80 3.10 13.80
CA ARG A 77 3.24 3.37 13.87
C ARG A 77 3.91 2.93 12.56
N GLY A 78 4.68 3.82 11.94
CA GLY A 78 5.53 3.47 10.80
C GLY A 78 6.86 2.88 11.25
N GLU A 79 7.26 1.78 10.63
CA GLU A 79 8.58 1.16 10.82
C GLU A 79 9.18 0.83 9.45
N ALA A 80 10.29 1.49 9.11
CA ALA A 80 10.96 1.25 7.83
C ALA A 80 11.72 -0.10 7.90
N ARG A 81 11.64 -0.89 6.83
CA ARG A 81 12.25 -2.22 6.75
C ARG A 81 12.76 -2.52 5.33
N PRO A 82 13.80 -3.34 5.14
CA PRO A 82 14.13 -3.89 3.83
C PRO A 82 12.99 -4.75 3.29
N LEU A 83 12.85 -4.80 1.96
CA LEU A 83 11.90 -5.73 1.34
C LEU A 83 12.32 -7.17 1.61
N THR A 84 11.35 -7.99 2.05
CA THR A 84 11.50 -9.44 2.14
C THR A 84 11.48 -10.09 0.75
N GLU A 85 11.79 -11.39 0.67
CA GLU A 85 11.72 -12.10 -0.62
C GLU A 85 10.31 -12.11 -1.23
N SER A 86 9.26 -12.24 -0.41
CA SER A 86 7.88 -12.19 -0.89
C SER A 86 7.49 -10.78 -1.36
N ASP A 87 7.97 -9.73 -0.69
CA ASP A 87 7.78 -8.34 -1.13
C ASP A 87 8.41 -8.10 -2.50
N TRP A 88 9.65 -8.56 -2.69
CA TRP A 88 10.33 -8.52 -3.99
C TRP A 88 9.56 -9.28 -5.07
N ALA A 89 9.07 -10.48 -4.76
CA ALA A 89 8.32 -11.30 -5.71
C ALA A 89 7.04 -10.59 -6.17
N ILE A 90 6.25 -10.05 -5.23
CA ILE A 90 5.02 -9.29 -5.53
C ILE A 90 5.35 -8.05 -6.37
N ALA A 91 6.30 -7.24 -5.91
CA ALA A 91 6.62 -5.98 -6.56
C ALA A 91 7.13 -6.19 -8.00
N ARG A 92 8.00 -7.19 -8.22
CA ARG A 92 8.51 -7.56 -9.55
C ARG A 92 7.45 -8.14 -10.47
N GLN A 93 6.43 -8.82 -9.93
CA GLN A 93 5.32 -9.33 -10.73
C GLN A 93 4.45 -8.20 -11.28
N VAL A 94 4.22 -7.15 -10.48
CA VAL A 94 3.32 -6.02 -10.84
C VAL A 94 4.04 -4.93 -11.62
N ALA A 95 5.31 -4.67 -11.31
CA ALA A 95 6.15 -3.61 -11.87
C ALA A 95 6.10 -3.45 -13.40
N PRO A 96 6.23 -4.52 -14.23
CA PRO A 96 6.20 -4.39 -15.68
C PRO A 96 4.90 -3.78 -16.20
N ILE A 97 3.77 -4.15 -15.57
CA ILE A 97 2.44 -3.66 -15.95
C ILE A 97 2.29 -2.18 -15.58
N LEU A 98 2.80 -1.77 -14.41
CA LEU A 98 2.81 -0.36 -13.99
C LEU A 98 3.58 0.50 -14.99
N LYS A 99 4.79 0.04 -15.36
CA LYS A 99 5.65 0.73 -16.33
C LYS A 99 4.99 0.86 -17.70
N GLN A 100 4.39 -0.23 -18.19
CA GLN A 100 3.66 -0.26 -19.47
C GLN A 100 2.49 0.73 -19.47
N LYS A 101 1.77 0.87 -18.35
CA LYS A 101 0.65 1.80 -18.20
C LYS A 101 1.09 3.25 -17.94
N GLY A 102 2.39 3.52 -17.82
CA GLY A 102 2.90 4.85 -17.50
C GLY A 102 2.64 5.29 -16.06
N LEU A 103 2.42 4.34 -15.15
CA LEU A 103 2.29 4.60 -13.73
C LEU A 103 3.69 4.73 -13.12
N ILE A 104 4.23 5.95 -13.14
CA ILE A 104 5.63 6.25 -12.82
C ILE A 104 5.91 6.14 -11.32
N PHE A 105 4.97 6.55 -10.45
CA PHE A 105 5.16 6.50 -9.01
C PHE A 105 3.97 5.83 -8.35
N VAL A 106 4.18 4.65 -7.76
CA VAL A 106 3.11 3.78 -7.27
C VAL A 106 3.45 3.30 -5.86
N GLY A 107 2.45 3.24 -5.00
CA GLY A 107 2.53 2.57 -3.71
C GLY A 107 1.76 1.25 -3.73
N LEU A 108 2.42 0.14 -3.41
CA LEU A 108 1.80 -1.15 -3.19
C LEU A 108 1.57 -1.33 -1.69
N ASP A 109 0.38 -1.77 -1.32
CA ASP A 109 0.04 -2.12 0.07
C ASP A 109 0.05 -3.64 0.17
N VAL A 110 0.87 -4.16 1.08
CA VAL A 110 1.12 -5.60 1.26
C VAL A 110 0.98 -5.98 2.72
N ILE A 111 0.12 -6.95 3.01
CA ILE A 111 -0.03 -7.56 4.33
C ILE A 111 0.43 -9.01 4.25
N GLY A 112 1.39 -9.41 5.08
CA GLY A 112 2.04 -10.72 4.97
C GLY A 112 2.67 -10.90 3.59
N ASP A 113 2.13 -11.85 2.82
CA ASP A 113 2.50 -12.21 1.45
C ASP A 113 1.41 -11.85 0.41
N ARG A 114 0.45 -10.99 0.77
CA ARG A 114 -0.68 -10.62 -0.09
C ARG A 114 -0.66 -9.15 -0.46
N LEU A 115 -0.77 -8.87 -1.75
CA LEU A 115 -1.06 -7.54 -2.27
C LEU A 115 -2.53 -7.19 -2.01
N THR A 116 -2.79 -6.12 -1.28
CA THR A 116 -4.15 -5.70 -0.89
C THR A 116 -4.65 -4.52 -1.71
N GLU A 117 -3.78 -3.56 -2.04
CA GLU A 117 -4.14 -2.34 -2.78
C GLU A 117 -2.96 -1.81 -3.64
N ILE A 118 -3.29 -1.11 -4.73
CA ILE A 118 -2.32 -0.40 -5.58
C ILE A 118 -2.71 1.09 -5.62
N ASN A 119 -1.92 1.93 -4.96
CA ASN A 119 -2.08 3.38 -4.88
C ASN A 119 -1.35 4.09 -6.02
N VAL A 120 -2.11 4.68 -6.95
CA VAL A 120 -1.58 5.33 -8.16
C VAL A 120 -1.76 6.86 -8.22
N THR A 121 -2.45 7.45 -7.24
CA THR A 121 -2.81 8.87 -7.27
C THR A 121 -1.79 9.74 -6.55
N SER A 122 -1.59 9.50 -5.25
CA SER A 122 -0.65 10.25 -4.41
C SER A 122 -0.06 9.35 -3.32
N PRO A 123 0.68 8.27 -3.70
CA PRO A 123 1.33 7.42 -2.70
C PRO A 123 2.35 8.23 -1.89
N THR A 124 2.42 7.95 -0.58
CA THR A 124 3.27 8.63 0.41
C THR A 124 4.26 7.63 1.04
N CYS A 125 4.88 7.99 2.16
CA CYS A 125 5.87 7.23 2.96
C CYS A 125 7.34 7.37 2.51
N ALA A 126 7.63 8.20 1.50
CA ALA A 126 9.02 8.41 1.06
C ALA A 126 9.89 9.02 2.16
N ARG A 127 9.36 10.01 2.90
CA ARG A 127 10.08 10.73 3.97
C ARG A 127 10.56 9.80 5.07
N GLU A 128 9.67 8.94 5.57
CA GLU A 128 9.96 8.02 6.66
C GLU A 128 10.96 6.94 6.25
N ILE A 129 10.89 6.48 4.99
CA ILE A 129 11.85 5.51 4.45
C ILE A 129 13.23 6.17 4.28
N GLU A 130 13.31 7.33 3.63
CA GLU A 130 14.57 8.06 3.42
C GLU A 130 15.22 8.50 4.76
N ALA A 131 14.42 8.81 5.78
CA ALA A 131 14.93 9.13 7.11
C ALA A 131 15.58 7.93 7.82
N ALA A 132 15.07 6.72 7.59
CA ALA A 132 15.60 5.49 8.19
C ALA A 132 16.76 4.89 7.38
N TYR A 133 16.76 5.11 6.05
CA TYR A 133 17.76 4.61 5.11
C TYR A 133 18.28 5.76 4.23
N PRO A 134 19.21 6.58 4.73
CA PRO A 134 19.70 7.77 4.02
C PRO A 134 20.45 7.47 2.71
N GLU A 135 20.86 6.22 2.48
CA GLU A 135 21.50 5.77 1.25
C GLU A 135 20.55 5.66 0.07
N VAL A 136 19.22 5.64 0.29
CA VAL A 136 18.23 5.67 -0.79
C VAL A 136 17.65 7.06 -0.94
N SER A 137 17.62 7.57 -2.16
CA SER A 137 16.87 8.77 -2.52
C SER A 137 15.72 8.38 -3.44
N ILE A 138 14.53 8.18 -2.86
CA ILE A 138 13.31 7.82 -3.58
C ILE A 138 12.89 8.98 -4.50
N THR A 139 13.07 10.21 -4.01
CA THR A 139 12.85 11.42 -4.80
C THR A 139 13.84 11.54 -5.95
N GLY A 140 15.12 11.21 -5.74
CA GLY A 140 16.13 11.13 -6.79
C GLY A 140 15.77 10.10 -7.86
N MET A 141 15.44 8.87 -7.45
CA MET A 141 14.97 7.82 -8.37
C MET A 141 13.78 8.28 -9.23
N LEU A 142 12.83 9.01 -8.63
CA LEU A 142 11.66 9.53 -9.35
C LEU A 142 12.05 10.59 -10.38
N MET A 143 12.92 11.53 -10.01
CA MET A 143 13.39 12.57 -10.93
C MET A 143 14.20 11.98 -12.08
N ASP A 144 15.11 11.03 -11.80
CA ASP A 144 15.87 10.30 -12.82
C ASP A 144 14.94 9.60 -13.82
N ALA A 145 13.87 8.96 -13.33
CA ALA A 145 12.88 8.31 -14.17
C ALA A 145 12.09 9.31 -15.04
N ILE A 146 11.76 10.49 -14.49
CA ILE A 146 11.09 11.57 -15.24
C ILE A 146 12.01 12.09 -16.35
N GLU A 147 13.27 12.40 -16.03
CA GLU A 147 14.27 12.87 -17.00
C GLU A 147 14.48 11.86 -18.14
N ALA A 148 14.66 10.57 -17.79
CA ALA A 148 14.82 9.50 -18.78
C ALA A 148 13.60 9.39 -19.72
N ARG A 149 12.38 9.61 -19.21
CA ARG A 149 11.16 9.59 -20.03
C ARG A 149 11.01 10.83 -20.91
N LEU A 150 11.43 12.00 -20.45
CA LEU A 150 11.43 13.22 -21.25
C LEU A 150 12.45 13.11 -22.40
N ASN A 151 13.65 12.59 -22.12
CA ASN A 151 14.70 12.41 -23.13
C ASN A 151 14.35 11.36 -24.20
N LYS A 152 13.51 10.36 -23.90
CA LYS A 152 13.04 9.36 -24.88
C LYS A 152 11.95 9.88 -25.82
N LYS A 153 11.33 11.01 -25.52
CA LYS A 153 10.25 11.61 -26.34
C LYS A 153 10.76 12.62 -27.37
N ASN A 154 12.03 13.00 -27.28
CA ASN A 154 12.76 13.76 -28.29
C ASN A 154 13.51 12.81 -29.22
#